data_AF-A0AAV8CKQ3-F1
#
_entry.id   AF-A0AAV8CKQ3-F1
#
_cell.length_a   1.000
_cell.length_b   1.000
_cell.length_c   1.000
_cell.angle_alpha   90.00
_cell.angle_beta   90.00
_cell.angle_gamma   90.00
#
_symmetry.space_group_name_H-M   'P 1'
#
loop_
_entity.id
_entity.type
_entity.pdbx_description
1 polymer ?
#
loop_
_entity_poly.entity_id
_entity_poly.type
_entity_poly.pdbx_seq_one_letter_code
_entity_poly.pdbx_strand_id
1 'polypeptide(L)'
;MLRNLPRYLVAERSILQCLKKCPGNYLQALKAIPRTLRMMYVHSYQSYLWNHAVSLRVQKYGISQVVVGDLVYCKDNLPEEGTVIDSSEIESDAADAFLLDASSVSQPEEKLPVVKVVDHEDISKGAYTFEDVVLPLPGSRVIYPDNEVASIYHEMAEKDGISLTESAHGVKEFSITSMTGGYRRVYQRPVDYTWEMIKYKNDNESLAQTDLDIITGKVAEAGKKDESTVVEGSHIVPKEKLALKLGFTLPPSSYATMAIRELLKSSSLAASQKINP
;
A
#
# COMPACT_ATOMS: atom_id res chain seq x y z
N MET A 1 -16.22 31.49 9.54
CA MET A 1 -15.74 30.29 8.82
C MET A 1 -14.80 29.41 9.66
N LEU A 2 -13.60 29.87 10.05
CA LEU A 2 -12.65 29.08 10.88
C LEU A 2 -13.18 28.60 12.24
N ARG A 3 -14.13 29.34 12.84
CA ARG A 3 -14.80 28.94 14.09
C ARG A 3 -15.79 27.79 13.93
N ASN A 4 -16.25 27.51 12.70
CA ASN A 4 -17.24 26.47 12.40
C ASN A 4 -16.58 25.17 11.90
N LEU A 5 -15.27 25.18 11.62
CA LEU A 5 -14.53 24.01 11.16
C LEU A 5 -14.08 23.16 12.37
N PRO A 6 -14.41 21.86 12.42
CA PRO A 6 -13.92 20.94 13.45
C PRO A 6 -12.39 20.94 13.57
N ARG A 7 -11.87 20.67 14.78
CA ARG A 7 -10.42 20.73 15.06
C ARG A 7 -9.60 19.67 14.32
N TYR A 8 -10.20 18.54 13.98
CA TYR A 8 -9.53 17.42 13.29
C TYR A 8 -9.22 17.71 11.81
N LEU A 9 -9.81 18.76 11.21
CA LEU A 9 -9.53 19.18 9.83
C LEU A 9 -8.24 20.00 9.74
N VAL A 10 -7.11 19.34 10.00
CA VAL A 10 -5.81 20.00 10.15
C VAL A 10 -5.39 20.72 8.87
N ALA A 11 -5.46 20.06 7.71
CA ALA A 11 -5.02 20.62 6.44
C ALA A 11 -5.84 21.84 6.02
N GLU A 12 -7.17 21.73 6.07
CA GLU A 12 -8.10 22.78 5.67
C GLU A 12 -7.99 24.00 6.58
N ARG A 13 -7.83 23.77 7.90
CA ARG A 13 -7.62 24.85 8.85
C ARG A 13 -6.29 25.56 8.62
N SER A 14 -5.20 24.83 8.35
CA SER A 14 -3.90 25.44 8.03
C SER A 14 -3.96 26.32 6.79
N ILE A 15 -4.57 25.84 5.71
CA ILE A 15 -4.76 26.60 4.46
C ILE A 15 -5.56 27.88 4.75
N LEU A 16 -6.73 27.75 5.37
CA LEU A 16 -7.63 28.89 5.62
C LEU A 16 -7.05 29.91 6.60
N GLN A 17 -6.28 29.47 7.60
CA GLN A 17 -5.56 30.38 8.50
C GLN A 17 -4.48 31.16 7.75
N CYS A 18 -3.76 30.52 6.84
CA CYS A 18 -2.75 31.18 6.02
C CYS A 18 -3.39 32.18 5.05
N LEU A 19 -4.43 31.79 4.32
CA LEU A 19 -5.14 32.66 3.38
C LEU A 19 -5.81 33.87 4.07
N LYS A 20 -6.22 33.73 5.33
CA LYS A 20 -6.69 34.85 6.14
C LYS A 20 -5.59 35.90 6.39
N LYS A 21 -4.35 35.46 6.61
CA LYS A 21 -3.20 36.34 6.88
C LYS A 21 -2.64 36.95 5.58
N CYS A 22 -2.54 36.15 4.53
CA CYS A 22 -1.95 36.51 3.25
C CYS A 22 -2.90 36.11 2.11
N PRO A 23 -3.95 36.91 1.81
CA PRO A 23 -4.90 36.59 0.74
C PRO A 23 -4.19 36.54 -0.62
N GLY A 24 -4.55 35.57 -1.45
CA GLY A 24 -3.98 35.39 -2.80
C GLY A 24 -2.65 34.63 -2.85
N ASN A 25 -1.97 34.39 -1.72
CA ASN A 25 -0.74 33.60 -1.68
C ASN A 25 -1.04 32.11 -1.46
N TYR A 26 -1.48 31.42 -2.52
CA TYR A 26 -1.86 30.00 -2.46
C TYR A 26 -0.69 29.07 -2.18
N LEU A 27 0.51 29.39 -2.70
CA LEU A 27 1.70 28.58 -2.45
C LEU A 27 2.06 28.55 -0.96
N GLN A 28 2.01 29.70 -0.30
CA GLN A 28 2.26 29.77 1.14
C GLN A 28 1.16 29.05 1.94
N ALA A 29 -0.09 29.09 1.46
CA ALA A 29 -1.19 28.36 2.10
C ALA A 29 -1.03 26.85 2.01
N LEU A 30 -0.58 26.33 0.86
CA LEU A 30 -0.22 24.91 0.73
C LEU A 30 0.96 24.57 1.63
N LYS A 31 1.98 25.42 1.71
CA LYS A 31 3.12 25.29 2.65
C LYS A 31 2.75 25.43 4.13
N ALA A 32 1.51 25.77 4.47
CA ALA A 32 1.05 25.78 5.86
C ALA A 32 0.58 24.40 6.35
N ILE A 33 0.26 23.48 5.44
CA ILE A 33 -0.11 22.10 5.78
C ILE A 33 1.13 21.37 6.32
N PRO A 34 1.07 20.57 7.39
CA PRO A 34 2.23 19.78 7.86
C PRO A 34 2.90 18.97 6.74
N ARG A 35 4.24 18.91 6.74
CA ARG A 35 5.03 18.30 5.65
C ARG A 35 4.57 16.87 5.30
N THR A 36 4.37 16.01 6.29
CA THR A 36 3.92 14.61 6.08
C THR A 36 2.61 14.54 5.28
N LEU A 37 1.62 15.38 5.63
CA LEU A 37 0.35 15.45 4.91
C LEU A 37 0.50 16.03 3.50
N ARG A 38 1.47 16.92 3.27
CA ARG A 38 1.75 17.43 1.91
C ARG A 38 2.36 16.35 1.04
N MET A 39 3.34 15.61 1.58
CA MET A 39 4.02 14.53 0.87
C MET A 39 3.03 13.42 0.48
N MET A 40 2.01 13.16 1.29
CA MET A 40 0.92 12.21 0.97
C MET A 40 0.28 12.47 -0.40
N TYR A 41 0.11 13.72 -0.84
CA TYR A 41 -0.44 14.03 -2.17
C TYR A 41 0.50 13.66 -3.31
N VAL A 42 1.81 13.84 -3.12
CA VAL A 42 2.80 13.47 -4.14
C VAL A 42 2.94 11.95 -4.19
N HIS A 43 2.99 11.28 -3.04
CA HIS A 43 3.05 9.82 -2.94
C HIS A 43 1.78 9.14 -3.47
N SER A 44 0.60 9.73 -3.28
CA SER A 44 -0.63 9.18 -3.84
C SER A 44 -0.63 9.27 -5.36
N TYR A 45 -0.06 10.33 -5.95
CA TYR A 45 0.13 10.42 -7.40
C TYR A 45 1.15 9.41 -7.93
N GLN A 46 2.29 9.24 -7.24
CA GLN A 46 3.25 8.17 -7.57
C GLN A 46 2.59 6.79 -7.54
N SER A 47 1.80 6.51 -6.51
CA SER A 47 1.06 5.25 -6.35
C SER A 47 0.00 5.07 -7.44
N TYR A 48 -0.66 6.16 -7.85
CA TYR A 48 -1.61 6.16 -8.95
C TYR A 48 -0.95 5.73 -10.26
N LEU A 49 0.16 6.37 -10.65
CA LEU A 49 0.93 5.99 -11.84
C LEU A 49 1.41 4.53 -11.76
N TRP A 50 1.95 4.12 -10.60
CA TRP A 50 2.43 2.77 -10.38
C TRP A 50 1.32 1.72 -10.52
N ASN A 51 0.14 1.95 -9.95
CA ASN A 51 -1.01 1.03 -10.05
C ASN A 51 -1.44 0.81 -11.51
N HIS A 52 -1.42 1.87 -12.32
CA HIS A 52 -1.72 1.78 -13.75
C HIS A 52 -0.63 1.03 -14.52
N ALA A 53 0.64 1.29 -14.22
CA ALA A 53 1.76 0.56 -14.82
C ALA A 53 1.74 -0.94 -14.48
N VAL A 54 1.47 -1.29 -13.22
CA VAL A 54 1.27 -2.69 -12.79
C VAL A 54 0.12 -3.34 -13.55
N SER A 55 -1.02 -2.66 -13.65
CA SER A 55 -2.19 -3.18 -14.37
C SER A 55 -1.87 -3.45 -15.84
N LEU A 56 -1.14 -2.53 -16.50
CA LEU A 56 -0.69 -2.71 -17.88
C LEU A 56 0.30 -3.88 -18.01
N ARG A 57 1.27 -3.99 -17.10
CA ARG A 57 2.27 -5.08 -17.08
C ARG A 57 1.60 -6.44 -16.94
N VAL A 58 0.63 -6.56 -16.02
CA VAL A 58 -0.14 -7.80 -15.81
C VAL A 58 -0.98 -8.11 -17.05
N GLN A 59 -1.64 -7.11 -17.65
CA GLN A 59 -2.47 -7.29 -18.83
C GLN A 59 -1.67 -7.75 -20.06
N LYS A 60 -0.48 -7.17 -20.30
CA LYS A 60 0.33 -7.48 -21.48
C LYS A 60 1.11 -8.79 -21.37
N TYR A 61 1.69 -9.05 -20.21
CA TYR A 61 2.71 -10.10 -20.06
C TYR A 61 2.32 -11.20 -19.07
N GLY A 62 1.19 -11.06 -18.36
CA GLY A 62 0.69 -12.02 -17.39
C GLY A 62 1.44 -12.01 -16.05
N ILE A 63 1.13 -12.98 -15.19
CA ILE A 63 1.59 -13.05 -13.80
C ILE A 63 2.65 -14.13 -13.52
N SER A 64 2.95 -14.98 -14.49
CA SER A 64 3.70 -16.22 -14.24
C SER A 64 5.17 -16.16 -14.66
N GLN A 65 5.57 -15.12 -15.39
CA GLN A 65 6.91 -15.02 -15.98
C GLN A 65 7.48 -13.61 -15.89
N VAL A 66 8.80 -13.57 -15.79
CA VAL A 66 9.61 -12.37 -16.03
C VAL A 66 9.78 -12.21 -17.54
N VAL A 67 9.73 -10.99 -18.05
CA VAL A 67 9.96 -10.70 -19.46
C VAL A 67 11.17 -9.80 -19.65
N VAL A 68 11.78 -9.86 -20.83
CA VAL A 68 12.86 -8.94 -21.21
C VAL A 68 12.37 -7.50 -21.08
N GLY A 69 13.21 -6.65 -20.49
CA GLY A 69 12.89 -5.26 -20.18
C GLY A 69 12.22 -5.04 -18.82
N ASP A 70 11.77 -6.09 -18.10
CA ASP A 70 11.33 -5.92 -16.71
C ASP A 70 12.46 -5.42 -15.82
N LEU A 71 12.12 -4.74 -14.72
CA LEU A 71 13.07 -4.38 -13.67
C LEU A 71 13.04 -5.43 -12.57
N VAL A 72 14.21 -5.81 -12.07
CA VAL A 72 14.38 -6.74 -10.96
C VAL A 72 15.42 -6.21 -9.96
N TYR A 73 15.30 -6.59 -8.69
CA TYR A 73 16.37 -6.32 -7.72
C TYR A 73 17.61 -7.19 -8.03
N CYS A 74 18.80 -6.59 -8.03
CA CYS A 74 20.05 -7.33 -8.26
C CYS A 74 20.34 -8.30 -7.11
N LYS A 75 20.44 -9.60 -7.42
CA LYS A 75 20.83 -10.64 -6.45
C LYS A 75 22.35 -10.74 -6.25
N ASP A 76 23.15 -10.18 -7.16
CA ASP A 76 24.61 -10.32 -7.18
C ASP A 76 25.35 -9.50 -6.11
N ASN A 77 24.65 -8.68 -5.31
CA ASN A 77 25.22 -7.83 -4.25
C ASN A 77 24.73 -8.20 -2.84
N LEU A 78 24.23 -9.42 -2.64
CA LEU A 78 23.80 -9.88 -1.34
C LEU A 78 25.00 -10.40 -0.54
N PRO A 79 25.35 -9.84 0.63
CA PRO A 79 26.25 -10.52 1.55
C PRO A 79 25.63 -11.85 1.97
N GLU A 80 26.46 -12.91 2.02
CA GLU A 80 26.07 -14.30 2.22
C GLU A 80 25.13 -14.53 3.42
N GLU A 81 24.17 -15.44 3.18
CA GLU A 81 23.27 -16.18 4.08
C GLU A 81 23.00 -15.65 5.51
N GLY A 82 21.72 -15.36 5.76
CA GLY A 82 21.15 -15.34 7.11
C GLY A 82 20.43 -14.07 7.51
N THR A 83 20.52 -13.01 6.70
CA THR A 83 19.73 -11.80 6.90
C THR A 83 18.64 -11.80 5.84
N VAL A 84 17.39 -11.96 6.25
CA VAL A 84 16.25 -11.50 5.46
C VAL A 84 16.65 -10.10 5.02
N ILE A 85 16.93 -9.89 3.73
CA ILE A 85 17.12 -8.54 3.23
C ILE A 85 15.75 -7.93 3.39
N ASP A 86 15.57 -7.29 4.54
CA ASP A 86 14.58 -6.27 4.75
C ASP A 86 14.98 -5.20 3.74
N SER A 87 14.52 -5.43 2.51
CA SER A 87 14.55 -4.46 1.45
C SER A 87 13.91 -3.26 2.10
N SER A 88 14.71 -2.24 2.37
CA SER A 88 14.29 -0.92 2.83
C SER A 88 13.38 -0.35 1.75
N GLU A 89 12.18 -0.90 1.67
CA GLU A 89 11.03 -0.35 1.01
C GLU A 89 10.73 0.90 1.81
N ILE A 90 10.76 2.02 1.09
CA ILE A 90 10.64 3.38 1.60
C ILE A 90 9.59 3.43 2.71
N GLU A 91 10.06 3.55 3.95
CA GLU A 91 9.23 3.97 5.07
C GLU A 91 8.86 5.44 4.82
N SER A 92 7.78 5.68 4.09
CA SER A 92 7.00 6.90 4.31
C SER A 92 5.88 6.53 5.28
N ASP A 93 6.25 6.49 6.55
CA ASP A 93 5.41 6.18 7.67
C ASP A 93 4.14 7.03 7.65
N ALA A 94 3.03 6.42 7.22
CA ALA A 94 1.69 7.00 7.24
C ALA A 94 0.87 6.45 8.42
N ALA A 95 1.53 5.93 9.46
CA ALA A 95 0.90 5.30 10.60
C ALA A 95 1.43 5.78 11.96
N ASP A 96 1.77 7.06 12.11
CA ASP A 96 1.69 7.70 13.44
C ASP A 96 1.29 9.18 13.34
N ALA A 97 -0.01 9.39 13.15
CA ALA A 97 -0.59 10.71 13.28
C ALA A 97 -0.80 11.03 14.76
N PHE A 98 0.21 11.52 15.50
CA PHE A 98 0.01 12.51 16.58
C PHE A 98 1.26 13.10 17.27
N LEU A 99 2.47 13.12 16.68
CA LEU A 99 3.60 13.80 17.34
C LEU A 99 4.06 15.09 16.65
N LEU A 100 4.04 16.13 17.48
CA LEU A 100 4.32 17.54 17.21
C LEU A 100 5.78 17.75 16.82
N ASP A 101 5.95 18.58 15.78
CA ASP A 101 7.09 19.45 15.46
C ASP A 101 8.38 19.29 16.31
N ALA A 102 9.41 18.72 15.70
CA ALA A 102 10.80 19.03 16.05
C ALA A 102 11.70 18.89 14.82
N SER A 103 12.16 20.05 14.32
CA SER A 103 13.49 20.33 13.78
C SER A 103 14.14 19.34 12.81
N SER A 104 14.43 19.85 11.61
CA SER A 104 15.56 19.51 10.73
C SER A 104 16.54 18.43 11.24
N VAL A 105 16.19 17.16 11.05
CA VAL A 105 17.16 16.07 11.05
C VAL A 105 17.49 15.78 9.59
N SER A 106 18.73 16.05 9.22
CA SER A 106 19.34 15.59 7.98
C SER A 106 19.32 14.06 7.97
N GLN A 107 18.35 13.47 7.25
CA GLN A 107 18.34 12.04 6.99
C GLN A 107 19.61 11.68 6.20
N PRO A 108 20.29 10.57 6.52
CA PRO A 108 21.39 10.07 5.71
C PRO A 108 20.88 9.85 4.27
N GLU A 109 21.73 10.05 3.26
CA GLU A 109 21.36 9.77 1.88
C GLU A 109 21.04 8.27 1.72
N GLU A 110 19.75 7.94 1.83
CA GLU A 110 19.23 6.60 1.60
C GLU A 110 19.56 6.18 0.16
N LYS A 111 20.43 5.19 0.04
CA LYS A 111 20.77 4.59 -1.25
C LYS A 111 19.61 3.69 -1.65
N LEU A 112 19.03 3.98 -2.82
CA LEU A 112 18.02 3.10 -3.39
C LEU A 112 18.62 1.69 -3.65
N PRO A 113 17.83 0.62 -3.48
CA PRO A 113 18.25 -0.72 -3.87
C PRO A 113 18.72 -0.76 -5.32
N VAL A 114 19.75 -1.54 -5.60
CA VAL A 114 20.27 -1.70 -6.96
C VAL A 114 19.29 -2.54 -7.77
N VAL A 115 18.79 -1.96 -8.85
CA VAL A 115 17.90 -2.62 -9.81
C VAL A 115 18.61 -2.83 -11.15
N LYS A 116 18.22 -3.90 -11.86
CA LYS A 116 18.69 -4.25 -13.21
C LYS A 116 17.50 -4.39 -14.15
N VAL A 117 17.71 -4.01 -15.41
CA VAL A 117 16.82 -4.35 -16.52
C VAL A 117 17.12 -5.77 -16.99
N VAL A 118 16.12 -6.63 -17.03
CA VAL A 118 16.24 -8.04 -17.42
C VAL A 118 16.56 -8.14 -18.91
N ASP A 119 17.64 -8.86 -19.23
CA ASP A 119 18.07 -9.13 -20.60
C ASP A 119 17.73 -10.57 -21.06
N HIS A 120 18.03 -10.91 -22.31
CA HIS A 120 17.79 -12.26 -22.85
C HIS A 120 18.63 -13.36 -22.19
N GLU A 121 19.81 -13.02 -21.66
CA GLU A 121 20.67 -13.98 -20.98
C GLU A 121 20.09 -14.36 -19.61
N ASP A 122 19.57 -13.39 -18.87
CA ASP A 122 18.92 -13.58 -17.57
C ASP A 122 17.74 -14.54 -17.66
N ILE A 123 16.91 -14.37 -18.70
CA ILE A 123 15.77 -15.25 -18.98
C ILE A 123 16.25 -16.66 -19.30
N SER A 124 17.30 -16.79 -20.11
CA SER A 124 17.86 -18.10 -20.49
C SER A 124 18.49 -18.83 -19.28
N LYS A 125 19.07 -18.07 -18.35
CA LYS A 125 19.66 -18.59 -17.10
C LYS A 125 18.61 -18.89 -16.03
N GLY A 126 17.38 -18.36 -16.14
CA GLY A 126 16.33 -18.53 -15.15
C GLY A 126 16.65 -17.92 -13.77
N ALA A 127 17.47 -16.86 -13.73
CA ALA A 127 17.99 -16.28 -12.48
C ALA A 127 16.92 -15.52 -11.65
N TYR A 128 15.84 -15.11 -12.31
CA TYR A 128 14.78 -14.30 -11.73
C TYR A 128 13.41 -14.97 -11.88
N THR A 129 12.56 -14.73 -10.90
CA THR A 129 11.18 -15.19 -10.87
C THR A 129 10.23 -13.99 -10.90
N PHE A 130 8.94 -14.23 -11.15
CA PHE A 130 7.96 -13.15 -11.17
C PHE A 130 7.91 -12.36 -9.84
N GLU A 131 8.28 -12.98 -8.70
CA GLU A 131 8.34 -12.32 -7.38
C GLU A 131 9.45 -11.25 -7.28
N ASP A 132 10.45 -11.32 -8.16
CA ASP A 132 11.58 -10.37 -8.20
C ASP A 132 11.25 -9.11 -9.01
N VAL A 133 10.13 -9.10 -9.76
CA VAL A 133 9.75 -8.01 -10.65
C VAL A 133 9.30 -6.79 -9.85
N VAL A 134 9.92 -5.65 -10.14
CA VAL A 134 9.63 -4.35 -9.53
C VAL A 134 9.22 -3.34 -10.58
N LEU A 135 8.46 -2.34 -10.16
CA LEU A 135 8.15 -1.16 -10.97
C LEU A 135 8.46 0.12 -10.19
N PRO A 136 8.87 1.20 -10.88
CA PRO A 136 9.33 2.41 -10.22
C PRO A 136 8.18 3.25 -9.69
N LEU A 137 8.40 3.87 -8.54
CA LEU A 137 7.69 5.07 -8.08
C LEU A 137 8.47 6.28 -8.63
N PRO A 138 7.89 7.06 -9.56
CA PRO A 138 8.62 8.11 -10.29
C PRO A 138 9.37 9.08 -9.36
N GLY A 139 10.63 9.37 -9.70
CA GLY A 139 11.50 10.27 -8.94
C GLY A 139 12.84 10.50 -9.64
N SER A 140 13.74 11.22 -8.98
CA SER A 140 15.03 11.65 -9.54
C SER A 140 16.07 10.55 -9.72
N ARG A 141 15.97 9.44 -8.98
CA ARG A 141 16.98 8.37 -8.95
C ARG A 141 16.42 7.01 -9.40
N VAL A 142 15.29 7.00 -10.11
CA VAL A 142 14.69 5.76 -10.64
C VAL A 142 14.97 5.57 -12.12
N ILE A 143 15.08 4.32 -12.54
CA ILE A 143 15.04 3.91 -13.94
C ILE A 143 13.67 3.31 -14.27
N TYR A 144 13.31 3.35 -15.55
CA TYR A 144 12.07 2.77 -16.05
C TYR A 144 12.35 1.43 -16.75
N PRO A 145 11.37 0.52 -16.81
CA PRO A 145 11.48 -0.74 -17.57
C PRO A 145 11.79 -0.47 -19.05
N ASP A 146 12.58 -1.33 -19.67
CA ASP A 146 12.87 -1.26 -21.12
C ASP A 146 11.82 -2.05 -21.93
N ASN A 147 10.55 -1.80 -21.63
CA ASN A 147 9.42 -2.42 -22.30
C ASN A 147 8.24 -1.45 -22.40
N GLU A 148 7.14 -1.91 -22.99
CA GLU A 148 5.95 -1.09 -23.25
C GLU A 148 5.25 -0.59 -21.97
N VAL A 149 5.67 -1.03 -20.78
CA VAL A 149 5.15 -0.52 -19.50
C VAL A 149 5.68 0.89 -19.21
N ALA A 150 6.88 1.24 -19.67
CA ALA A 150 7.43 2.57 -19.40
C ALA A 150 6.60 3.71 -20.02
N SER A 151 5.97 3.48 -21.18
CA SER A 151 5.23 4.52 -21.89
C SER A 151 4.03 5.04 -21.09
N ILE A 152 3.38 4.20 -20.29
CA ILE A 152 2.18 4.61 -19.53
C ILE A 152 2.50 5.65 -18.45
N TYR A 153 3.70 5.62 -17.88
CA TYR A 153 4.14 6.62 -16.91
C TYR A 153 4.18 8.00 -17.55
N HIS A 154 4.80 8.10 -18.73
CA HIS A 154 4.93 9.36 -19.46
C HIS A 154 3.58 9.82 -20.01
N GLU A 155 2.79 8.94 -20.62
CA GLU A 155 1.48 9.27 -21.18
C GLU A 155 0.53 9.85 -20.12
N MET A 156 0.45 9.20 -18.94
CA MET A 156 -0.41 9.67 -17.86
C MET A 156 0.08 10.98 -17.26
N ALA A 157 1.39 11.11 -17.03
CA ALA A 157 1.96 12.33 -16.48
C ALA A 157 1.80 13.52 -17.43
N GLU A 158 2.06 13.34 -18.72
CA GLU A 158 1.87 14.38 -19.73
C GLU A 158 0.42 14.82 -19.86
N LYS A 159 -0.53 13.89 -19.76
CA LYS A 159 -1.98 14.19 -19.74
C LYS A 159 -2.36 15.09 -18.56
N ASP A 160 -1.69 14.94 -17.43
CA ASP A 160 -1.89 15.77 -16.24
C ASP A 160 -1.01 17.04 -16.26
N GLY A 161 -0.23 17.26 -17.33
CA GLY A 161 0.68 18.40 -17.46
C GLY A 161 1.93 18.31 -16.57
N ILE A 162 2.33 17.11 -16.19
CA ILE A 162 3.46 16.83 -15.29
C ILE A 162 4.59 16.18 -16.10
N SER A 163 5.81 16.73 -15.98
CA SER A 163 7.02 16.07 -16.48
C SER A 163 7.67 15.23 -15.39
N LEU A 164 7.98 13.97 -15.70
CA LEU A 164 8.67 13.04 -14.79
C LEU A 164 10.20 13.17 -14.87
N THR A 165 10.72 13.83 -15.90
CA THR A 165 12.16 13.99 -16.14
C THR A 165 12.63 15.41 -15.87
N GLU A 166 11.80 16.40 -16.15
CA GLU A 166 12.14 17.81 -16.03
C GLU A 166 11.44 18.45 -14.83
N SER A 167 12.22 19.17 -14.02
CA SER A 167 11.66 19.89 -12.88
C SER A 167 10.96 21.17 -13.33
N ALA A 168 9.66 21.12 -13.57
CA ALA A 168 8.85 22.31 -13.88
C ALA A 168 8.58 23.21 -12.66
N HIS A 169 8.72 22.69 -11.43
CA HIS A 169 8.27 23.39 -10.22
C HIS A 169 9.40 24.15 -9.50
N GLY A 170 9.21 25.43 -9.21
CA GLY A 170 10.16 26.26 -8.44
C GLY A 170 10.26 25.93 -6.94
N VAL A 171 9.58 24.87 -6.49
CA VAL A 171 9.57 24.43 -5.09
C VAL A 171 9.81 22.93 -5.06
N LYS A 172 10.97 22.54 -4.54
CA LYS A 172 11.44 21.15 -4.51
C LYS A 172 10.43 20.18 -3.89
N GLU A 173 9.73 20.59 -2.84
CA GLU A 173 8.80 19.71 -2.11
C GLU A 173 7.55 19.28 -2.93
N PHE A 174 7.17 20.04 -3.96
CA PHE A 174 6.03 19.71 -4.83
C PHE A 174 6.47 19.12 -6.19
N SER A 175 7.77 18.91 -6.36
CA SER A 175 8.36 18.40 -7.59
C SER A 175 8.66 16.92 -7.43
N ILE A 176 8.04 16.09 -8.29
CA ILE A 176 8.30 14.65 -8.34
C ILE A 176 9.78 14.36 -8.65
N THR A 177 10.40 15.20 -9.47
CA THR A 177 11.82 15.14 -9.84
C THR A 177 12.77 15.63 -8.74
N SER A 178 12.26 16.11 -7.61
CA SER A 178 13.07 16.49 -6.44
C SER A 178 13.02 15.44 -5.34
N MET A 179 12.17 14.42 -5.49
CA MET A 179 12.12 13.24 -4.63
C MET A 179 13.04 12.16 -5.19
N THR A 180 13.59 11.30 -4.35
CA THR A 180 14.43 10.18 -4.78
C THR A 180 13.68 9.21 -5.69
N GLY A 181 12.39 9.00 -5.41
CA GLY A 181 11.59 7.93 -6.01
C GLY A 181 11.84 6.60 -5.29
N GLY A 182 11.40 5.50 -5.89
CA GLY A 182 11.54 4.18 -5.28
C GLY A 182 11.25 3.04 -6.24
N TYR A 183 11.38 1.82 -5.74
CA TYR A 183 10.94 0.61 -6.42
C TYR A 183 9.98 -0.15 -5.53
N ARG A 184 8.94 -0.70 -6.13
CA ARG A 184 7.95 -1.52 -5.44
C ARG A 184 7.72 -2.80 -6.21
N ARG A 185 7.70 -3.93 -5.49
CA ARG A 185 7.40 -5.24 -6.06
C ARG A 185 6.01 -5.26 -6.66
N VAL A 186 5.90 -5.83 -7.86
CA VAL A 186 4.61 -5.98 -8.55
C VAL A 186 3.76 -7.04 -7.85
N TYR A 187 4.41 -8.10 -7.37
CA TYR A 187 3.76 -9.22 -6.71
C TYR A 187 4.29 -9.38 -5.30
N GLN A 188 3.38 -9.62 -4.36
CA GLN A 188 3.72 -9.92 -2.98
C GLN A 188 3.08 -11.23 -2.56
N ARG A 189 3.88 -12.14 -2.02
CA ARG A 189 3.40 -13.42 -1.47
C ARG A 189 3.21 -13.29 0.04
N PRO A 190 1.98 -13.53 0.56
CA PRO A 190 1.78 -13.68 1.99
C PRO A 190 2.53 -14.91 2.50
N VAL A 191 3.11 -14.82 3.69
CA VAL A 191 3.74 -15.95 4.41
C VAL A 191 2.91 -16.35 5.62
N ASP A 192 3.19 -17.52 6.19
CA ASP A 192 2.53 -18.03 7.41
C ASP A 192 1.00 -18.00 7.37
N TYR A 193 0.42 -18.36 6.22
CA TYR A 193 -1.02 -18.29 6.05
C TYR A 193 -1.75 -19.49 6.67
N THR A 194 -2.86 -19.21 7.34
CA THR A 194 -3.78 -20.18 7.94
C THR A 194 -5.20 -19.80 7.55
N TRP A 195 -6.07 -20.80 7.37
CA TRP A 195 -7.47 -20.54 7.07
C TRP A 195 -8.39 -21.57 7.71
N GLU A 196 -9.60 -21.12 8.05
CA GLU A 196 -10.62 -21.91 8.74
C GLU A 196 -12.01 -21.48 8.27
N MET A 197 -12.88 -22.46 7.98
CA MET A 197 -14.29 -22.21 7.69
C MET A 197 -15.13 -22.36 8.95
N ILE A 198 -15.76 -21.27 9.38
CA ILE A 198 -16.55 -21.22 10.62
C ILE A 198 -18.02 -21.06 10.25
N LYS A 199 -18.87 -21.93 10.80
CA LYS A 199 -20.32 -21.77 10.74
C LYS A 199 -20.76 -20.86 11.89
N TYR A 200 -21.59 -19.89 11.58
CA TYR A 200 -22.13 -18.97 12.59
C TYR A 200 -23.59 -18.66 12.31
N LYS A 201 -24.33 -18.28 13.36
CA LYS A 201 -25.76 -17.95 13.27
C LYS A 201 -26.02 -16.46 13.51
N ASN A 202 -25.21 -15.81 14.34
CA ASN A 202 -25.41 -14.42 14.77
C ASN A 202 -24.29 -13.50 14.25
N ASP A 203 -24.65 -12.37 13.63
CA ASP A 203 -23.70 -11.42 13.05
C ASP A 203 -22.86 -10.65 14.10
N ASN A 204 -23.25 -10.72 15.38
CA ASN A 204 -22.52 -10.10 16.49
C ASN A 204 -21.65 -11.10 17.27
N GLU A 205 -21.59 -12.36 16.83
CA GLU A 205 -20.72 -13.37 17.43
C GLU A 205 -19.26 -13.09 17.06
N SER A 206 -18.35 -13.09 18.04
CA SER A 206 -16.92 -12.91 17.76
C SER A 206 -16.33 -14.20 17.20
N LEU A 207 -15.84 -14.15 15.96
CA LEU A 207 -15.25 -15.29 15.27
C LEU A 207 -13.72 -15.39 15.45
N ALA A 208 -13.13 -14.38 16.10
CA ALA A 208 -11.71 -14.32 16.42
C ALA A 208 -11.51 -13.81 17.86
N GLN A 209 -10.43 -14.27 18.50
CA GLN A 209 -10.06 -13.83 19.84
C GLN A 209 -9.20 -12.57 19.73
N THR A 210 -9.50 -11.55 20.54
CA THR A 210 -8.65 -10.35 20.65
C THR A 210 -7.56 -10.53 21.70
N ASP A 211 -6.51 -9.71 21.65
CA ASP A 211 -5.45 -9.71 22.68
C ASP A 211 -6.03 -9.44 24.08
N LEU A 212 -7.07 -8.59 24.17
CA LEU A 212 -7.75 -8.29 25.42
C LEU A 212 -8.49 -9.53 25.98
N ASP A 213 -9.10 -10.34 25.12
CA ASP A 213 -9.76 -11.58 25.54
C ASP A 213 -8.75 -12.58 26.11
N ILE A 214 -7.57 -12.70 25.49
CA ILE A 214 -6.47 -13.55 25.98
C ILE A 214 -6.04 -13.09 27.37
N ILE A 215 -5.77 -11.79 27.54
CA ILE A 215 -5.29 -11.22 28.81
C ILE A 215 -6.33 -11.37 29.92
N THR A 216 -7.62 -11.22 29.60
CA THR A 216 -8.72 -11.34 30.56
C THR A 216 -9.16 -12.78 30.81
N GLY A 217 -8.53 -13.77 30.16
CA GLY A 217 -8.88 -15.18 30.30
C GLY A 217 -10.24 -15.55 29.70
N LYS A 218 -10.79 -14.69 28.84
CA LYS A 218 -11.99 -15.01 28.06
C LYS A 218 -11.59 -15.98 26.95
N VAL A 219 -12.05 -17.22 27.08
CA VAL A 219 -11.89 -18.22 26.01
C VAL A 219 -12.83 -17.81 24.88
N ALA A 220 -12.30 -17.63 23.67
CA ALA A 220 -13.13 -17.49 22.49
C ALA A 220 -13.93 -18.79 22.31
N GLU A 221 -15.25 -18.73 22.48
CA GLU A 221 -16.15 -19.85 22.16
C GLU A 221 -16.31 -19.99 20.64
N ALA A 222 -15.20 -20.07 19.91
CA ALA A 222 -15.23 -20.34 18.48
C ALA A 222 -15.76 -21.75 18.25
N GLY A 223 -17.03 -21.86 17.87
CA GLY A 223 -17.61 -23.07 17.30
C GLY A 223 -17.80 -24.25 18.25
N LYS A 224 -18.43 -24.07 19.42
CA LYS A 224 -19.06 -25.23 20.09
C LYS A 224 -20.09 -25.83 19.11
N LYS A 225 -19.84 -27.06 18.69
CA LYS A 225 -20.88 -27.95 18.17
C LYS A 225 -21.90 -28.15 19.29
N ASP A 226 -22.94 -27.33 19.32
CA ASP A 226 -24.14 -27.65 20.10
C ASP A 226 -24.85 -28.83 19.41
N GLU A 227 -24.50 -30.05 19.85
CA GLU A 227 -25.36 -31.22 19.73
C GLU A 227 -26.49 -31.11 20.76
N SER A 228 -27.56 -30.37 20.46
CA SER A 228 -28.92 -30.47 21.02
C SER A 228 -29.76 -29.33 20.43
N THR A 229 -31.01 -29.44 19.95
CA THR A 229 -32.09 -30.44 20.01
C THR A 229 -33.07 -30.08 18.88
N VAL A 230 -33.67 -31.08 18.25
CA VAL A 230 -34.86 -30.92 17.40
C VAL A 230 -36.09 -30.76 18.30
N VAL A 231 -36.86 -29.67 18.15
CA VAL A 231 -38.32 -29.67 18.36
C VAL A 231 -38.97 -28.67 17.40
N GLU A 232 -40.01 -29.12 16.71
CA GLU A 232 -40.85 -28.39 15.76
C GLU A 232 -41.60 -27.20 16.38
N GLY A 233 -41.78 -26.13 15.60
CA GLY A 233 -42.71 -25.04 15.92
C GLY A 233 -42.28 -23.69 15.35
N SER A 234 -42.77 -23.36 14.15
CA SER A 234 -42.90 -22.01 13.58
C SER A 234 -41.96 -20.90 14.08
N HIS A 235 -40.67 -20.98 13.77
CA HIS A 235 -39.74 -19.86 13.95
C HIS A 235 -38.77 -19.80 12.77
N ILE A 236 -38.50 -18.58 12.28
CA ILE A 236 -37.54 -18.31 11.22
C ILE A 236 -36.19 -18.84 11.68
N VAL A 237 -35.77 -19.99 11.14
CA VAL A 237 -34.45 -20.56 11.41
C VAL A 237 -33.42 -19.56 10.90
N PRO A 238 -32.52 -19.02 11.75
CA PRO A 238 -31.43 -18.19 11.27
C PRO A 238 -30.65 -19.02 10.26
N LYS A 239 -30.64 -18.58 9.00
CA LYS A 239 -29.90 -19.25 7.93
C LYS A 239 -28.45 -19.38 8.39
N GLU A 240 -27.95 -20.60 8.57
CA GLU A 240 -26.54 -20.83 8.92
C GLU A 240 -25.68 -20.08 7.91
N LYS A 241 -24.84 -19.18 8.42
CA LYS A 241 -23.89 -18.43 7.61
C LYS A 241 -22.50 -19.07 7.73
N LEU A 242 -21.71 -18.87 6.69
CA LEU A 242 -20.33 -19.33 6.63
C LEU A 242 -19.40 -18.12 6.64
N ALA A 243 -18.41 -18.16 7.51
CA ALA A 243 -17.32 -17.22 7.57
C ALA A 243 -16.00 -17.91 7.21
N LEU A 244 -15.12 -17.17 6.54
CA LEU A 244 -13.75 -17.57 6.28
C LEU A 244 -12.83 -16.74 7.17
N LYS A 245 -12.16 -17.42 8.11
CA LYS A 245 -11.14 -16.83 8.96
C LYS A 245 -9.78 -17.02 8.28
N LEU A 246 -9.01 -15.95 8.19
CA LEU A 246 -7.70 -15.91 7.55
C LEU A 246 -6.67 -15.36 8.55
N GLY A 247 -5.53 -16.02 8.67
CA GLY A 247 -4.32 -15.46 9.25
C GLY A 247 -3.21 -15.50 8.20
N PHE A 248 -2.41 -14.45 8.07
CA PHE A 248 -1.26 -14.40 7.16
C PHE A 248 -0.37 -13.20 7.50
N THR A 249 0.91 -13.29 7.18
CA THR A 249 1.90 -12.23 7.35
C THR A 249 2.21 -11.59 6.01
N LEU A 250 2.25 -10.24 5.99
CA LEU A 250 2.65 -9.44 4.84
C LEU A 250 3.88 -8.62 5.21
N PRO A 251 4.78 -8.31 4.25
CA PRO A 251 5.82 -7.33 4.51
C PRO A 251 5.24 -5.92 4.69
N PRO A 252 6.06 -4.95 5.14
CA PRO A 252 5.69 -3.55 5.14
C PRO A 252 5.15 -3.07 3.77
N SER A 253 4.45 -1.94 3.76
CA SER A 253 3.93 -1.32 2.53
C SER A 253 3.00 -2.21 1.68
N SER A 254 2.42 -3.25 2.30
CA SER A 254 1.45 -4.17 1.71
C SER A 254 0.07 -4.01 2.35
N TYR A 255 -0.99 -4.23 1.55
CA TYR A 255 -2.36 -4.04 1.99
C TYR A 255 -3.11 -5.37 2.04
N ALA A 256 -3.52 -5.82 3.23
CA ALA A 256 -4.32 -7.04 3.41
C ALA A 256 -5.61 -7.02 2.59
N THR A 257 -6.20 -5.83 2.40
CA THR A 257 -7.39 -5.64 1.55
C THR A 257 -7.15 -6.04 0.10
N MET A 258 -5.92 -5.88 -0.43
CA MET A 258 -5.58 -6.31 -1.79
C MET A 258 -5.47 -7.83 -1.91
N ALA A 259 -4.91 -8.51 -0.89
CA ALA A 259 -4.88 -9.96 -0.83
C ALA A 259 -6.29 -10.56 -0.73
N ILE A 260 -7.15 -9.97 0.10
CA ILE A 260 -8.56 -10.38 0.24
C ILE A 260 -9.33 -10.12 -1.06
N ARG A 261 -9.08 -8.99 -1.72
CA ARG A 261 -9.69 -8.66 -3.02
C ARG A 261 -9.35 -9.72 -4.07
N GLU A 262 -8.10 -10.16 -4.10
CA GLU A 262 -7.64 -11.21 -5.01
C GLU A 262 -8.29 -12.57 -4.69
N LEU A 263 -8.43 -12.91 -3.41
CA LEU A 263 -9.10 -14.14 -2.97
C LEU A 263 -10.59 -14.16 -3.32
N LEU A 264 -11.29 -13.04 -3.09
CA LEU A 264 -12.75 -12.95 -3.29
C LEU A 264 -13.14 -12.57 -4.72
N LYS A 265 -12.20 -12.12 -5.55
CA LYS A 265 -12.44 -11.60 -6.91
C LYS A 265 -13.53 -10.51 -6.95
N SER A 266 -13.69 -9.76 -5.85
CA SER A 266 -14.72 -8.74 -5.67
C SER A 266 -14.11 -7.34 -5.51
N SER A 267 -14.92 -6.29 -5.63
CA SER A 267 -14.44 -4.91 -5.41
C SER A 267 -14.26 -4.63 -3.91
N SER A 268 -13.22 -3.85 -3.56
CA SER A 268 -12.85 -3.51 -2.18
C SER A 268 -13.78 -2.47 -1.52
N LEU A 269 -15.06 -2.45 -1.85
CA LEU A 269 -16.01 -1.52 -1.22
C LEU A 269 -16.28 -1.94 0.22
N ALA A 270 -16.17 -0.98 1.14
CA ALA A 270 -16.27 -1.15 2.60
C ALA A 270 -17.55 -1.86 3.11
N ALA A 271 -18.57 -2.01 2.27
CA ALA A 271 -19.80 -2.74 2.60
C ALA A 271 -19.58 -4.23 2.92
N SER A 272 -18.44 -4.81 2.53
CA SER A 272 -18.16 -6.25 2.70
C SER A 272 -17.07 -6.57 3.73
N GLN A 273 -16.44 -5.57 4.33
CA GLN A 273 -15.32 -5.76 5.26
C GLN A 273 -15.68 -5.20 6.63
N LYS A 274 -16.31 -6.01 7.48
CA LYS A 274 -16.32 -5.77 8.93
C LYS A 274 -15.01 -6.29 9.49
N ILE A 275 -14.03 -5.41 9.60
CA ILE A 275 -12.87 -5.63 10.47
C ILE A 275 -13.38 -5.30 11.86
N ASN A 276 -13.73 -6.32 12.66
CA ASN A 276 -14.02 -6.09 14.07
C ASN A 276 -12.68 -5.79 14.75
N PRO A 277 -12.52 -4.61 15.39
CA PRO A 277 -11.34 -4.27 16.17
C PRO A 277 -11.24 -5.11 17.45
#